data_AF-A0A8T5ADU6-F1
#
_entry.id   AF-A0A8T5ADU6-F1
#
_cell.length_a   1.000
_cell.length_b   1.000
_cell.length_c   1.000
_cell.angle_alpha   90.00
_cell.angle_beta   90.00
_cell.angle_gamma   90.00
#
_symmetry.space_group_name_H-M   'P 1'
#
loop_
_entity.id
_entity.type
_entity.pdbx_description
1 polymer ?
#
loop_
_entity_poly.entity_id
_entity_poly.type
_entity_poly.pdbx_seq_one_letter_code
_entity_poly.pdbx_strand_id
1 'polypeptide(L)'
;MATILIKNIPEDLLRELRRLKVEMGCRTWAELLAKLVRSERVILLMEDDFKRMREGVQGFLSLRSVVSERWRGQPTVLEEVRGSRRHEGDQPHSDIGL
;
A
#
# COMPACT_ATOMS: atom_id res chain seq x y z
N MET A 1 -22.62 -29.67 -25.47
CA MET A 1 -22.90 -28.30 -25.98
C MET A 1 -22.01 -27.29 -25.25
N ALA A 2 -21.70 -26.17 -25.92
CA ALA A 2 -20.82 -25.04 -25.55
C ALA A 2 -19.35 -25.13 -26.02
N THR A 3 -19.10 -24.75 -27.29
CA THR A 3 -17.74 -24.49 -27.83
C THR A 3 -17.68 -23.21 -28.67
N ILE A 4 -18.63 -22.29 -28.52
CA ILE A 4 -18.68 -21.07 -29.36
C ILE A 4 -17.64 -20.01 -28.91
N LEU A 5 -17.24 -19.98 -27.63
CA LEU A 5 -16.27 -19.00 -27.12
C LEU A 5 -14.80 -19.28 -27.51
N ILE A 6 -14.50 -20.45 -28.08
CA ILE A 6 -13.11 -20.91 -28.30
C ILE A 6 -12.81 -21.12 -29.80
N LYS A 7 -13.53 -20.45 -30.70
CA LYS A 7 -13.34 -20.65 -32.15
C LYS A 7 -12.22 -19.78 -32.76
N ASN A 8 -11.74 -18.77 -32.05
CA ASN A 8 -10.70 -17.83 -32.51
C ASN A 8 -9.56 -17.68 -31.48
N ILE A 9 -9.17 -18.78 -30.84
CA ILE A 9 -8.01 -18.80 -29.93
C ILE A 9 -6.87 -19.53 -30.65
N PRO A 10 -5.66 -18.94 -30.72
CA PRO A 10 -4.49 -19.64 -31.27
C PRO A 10 -4.29 -20.99 -30.59
N GLU A 11 -3.94 -22.03 -31.37
CA GLU A 11 -3.83 -23.40 -30.83
C GLU A 11 -2.80 -23.49 -29.69
N ASP A 12 -1.72 -22.71 -29.76
CA ASP A 12 -0.71 -22.63 -28.69
C ASP A 12 -1.33 -22.12 -27.37
N LEU A 13 -2.15 -21.07 -27.46
CA LEU A 13 -2.86 -20.52 -26.30
C LEU A 13 -3.89 -21.53 -25.77
N LEU A 14 -4.58 -22.26 -26.65
CA LEU A 14 -5.49 -23.33 -26.26
C LEU A 14 -4.77 -24.44 -25.49
N ARG A 15 -3.57 -24.82 -25.93
CA ARG A 15 -2.75 -25.85 -25.29
C ARG A 15 -2.37 -25.45 -23.87
N GLU A 16 -1.88 -24.22 -23.69
CA GLU A 16 -1.54 -23.70 -22.37
C GLU A 16 -2.78 -23.58 -21.46
N LEU A 17 -3.92 -23.13 -22.00
CA LEU A 17 -5.18 -23.05 -21.24
C LEU A 17 -5.68 -24.44 -20.80
N ARG A 18 -5.53 -25.47 -21.64
CA ARG A 18 -5.87 -26.87 -21.27
C ARG A 18 -4.95 -27.38 -20.17
N ARG A 19 -3.64 -27.10 -20.26
CA ARG A 19 -2.66 -27.46 -19.22
C ARG A 19 -3.00 -26.80 -17.88
N LEU A 20 -3.23 -25.48 -17.88
CA LEU A 20 -3.66 -24.70 -16.71
C LEU A 20 -4.96 -25.22 -16.10
N LYS A 21 -5.92 -25.63 -16.93
CA LYS A 21 -7.18 -26.22 -16.46
C LYS A 21 -6.94 -27.46 -15.58
N VAL A 22 -6.00 -28.32 -15.99
CA VAL A 22 -5.64 -29.54 -15.25
C VAL A 22 -4.83 -29.19 -13.99
N GLU A 23 -3.81 -28.35 -14.11
CA GLU A 23 -2.96 -27.94 -12.98
C GLU A 23 -3.76 -27.27 -11.87
N MET A 24 -4.77 -26.46 -12.21
CA MET A 24 -5.66 -25.81 -11.25
C MET A 24 -6.89 -26.64 -10.84
N GLY A 25 -7.01 -27.89 -11.31
CA GLY A 25 -8.10 -28.81 -10.96
C GLY A 25 -9.50 -28.31 -11.38
N CYS A 26 -9.59 -27.53 -12.45
CA CYS A 26 -10.86 -26.99 -12.95
C CYS A 26 -11.61 -28.03 -13.79
N ARG A 27 -12.89 -28.28 -13.48
CA ARG A 27 -13.74 -29.22 -14.23
C ARG A 27 -14.27 -28.56 -15.50
N THR A 28 -14.61 -27.27 -15.41
CA THR A 28 -15.18 -26.48 -16.51
C THR A 28 -14.27 -25.34 -16.95
N TRP A 29 -14.48 -24.86 -18.18
CA TRP A 29 -13.80 -23.65 -18.67
C TRP A 29 -14.23 -22.38 -17.91
N ALA A 30 -15.48 -22.34 -17.44
CA ALA A 30 -15.99 -21.25 -16.62
C ALA A 30 -15.24 -21.17 -15.27
N GLU A 31 -14.95 -22.31 -14.63
CA GLU A 31 -14.13 -22.35 -13.41
C GLU A 31 -12.71 -21.85 -13.65
N LEU A 32 -12.09 -22.23 -14.78
CA LEU A 32 -10.77 -21.75 -15.14
C LEU A 32 -10.76 -20.22 -15.29
N LEU A 33 -11.69 -19.69 -16.09
CA LEU A 33 -11.80 -18.24 -16.32
C LEU A 33 -12.08 -17.47 -15.02
N ALA A 34 -12.95 -18.00 -14.15
CA ALA A 34 -13.23 -17.39 -12.86
C ALA A 34 -11.99 -17.34 -11.94
N LYS A 35 -11.17 -18.40 -11.94
CA LYS A 35 -9.90 -18.40 -11.18
C LYS A 35 -8.89 -17.41 -11.76
N LEU A 36 -8.72 -17.38 -13.08
CA LEU A 36 -7.79 -16.45 -13.75
C LEU A 36 -8.15 -14.99 -13.46
N VAL A 37 -9.43 -14.61 -13.58
CA VAL A 37 -9.89 -13.24 -13.27
C VAL A 37 -9.69 -12.90 -11.78
N ARG A 38 -9.89 -13.86 -10.87
CA ARG A 38 -9.60 -13.65 -9.45
C ARG A 38 -8.11 -13.43 -9.20
N SER A 39 -7.25 -14.24 -9.83
CA SER A 39 -5.80 -14.10 -9.72
C SER A 39 -5.31 -12.76 -10.27
N GLU A 40 -5.82 -12.32 -11.42
CA GLU A 40 -5.54 -10.99 -11.98
C GLU A 40 -5.89 -9.88 -10.99
N ARG A 41 -7.09 -9.92 -10.40
CA ARG A 41 -7.50 -8.96 -9.36
C ARG A 41 -6.57 -8.95 -8.16
N VAL A 42 -6.12 -10.12 -7.70
CA VAL A 42 -5.17 -10.23 -6.58
C VAL A 42 -3.81 -9.62 -6.95
N ILE A 43 -3.34 -9.84 -8.18
CA ILE A 43 -2.09 -9.26 -8.68
C ILE A 43 -2.20 -7.73 -8.72
N LEU A 44 -3.30 -7.19 -9.25
CA LEU A 44 -3.53 -5.74 -9.31
C LEU A 44 -3.63 -5.11 -7.91
N LEU A 45 -4.34 -5.75 -6.98
CA LEU A 45 -4.41 -5.27 -5.59
C LEU A 45 -3.02 -5.26 -4.92
N MET A 46 -2.20 -6.29 -5.17
CA MET A 46 -0.85 -6.37 -4.65
C MET A 46 0.06 -5.28 -5.23
N GLU A 47 -0.10 -4.95 -6.51
CA GLU A 47 0.66 -3.89 -7.17
C GLU A 47 0.29 -2.50 -6.60
N ASP A 48 -1.00 -2.23 -6.40
CA ASP A 48 -1.50 -1.00 -5.76
C ASP A 48 -0.97 -0.84 -4.33
N ASP A 49 -1.00 -1.92 -3.53
CA ASP A 49 -0.47 -1.90 -2.16
C ASP A 49 1.05 -1.67 -2.15
N PHE A 50 1.78 -2.28 -3.09
CA PHE A 50 3.22 -2.07 -3.21
C PHE A 50 3.56 -0.63 -3.60
N LYS A 51 2.75 -0.02 -4.47
CA LYS A 51 2.88 1.40 -4.85
C LYS A 51 2.65 2.31 -3.64
N ARG A 52 1.57 2.09 -2.88
CA ARG A 52 1.28 2.86 -1.65
C ARG A 52 2.40 2.75 -0.63
N MET A 53 2.94 1.56 -0.42
CA MET A 53 4.07 1.34 0.49
C MET A 53 5.30 2.12 0.04
N ARG A 54 5.63 2.10 -1.26
CA ARG A 54 6.74 2.87 -1.83
C ARG A 54 6.58 4.37 -1.62
N GLU A 55 5.38 4.90 -1.88
CA GLU A 55 5.05 6.31 -1.65
C GLU A 55 5.20 6.68 -0.16
N GLY A 56 4.72 5.82 0.74
CA GLY A 56 4.88 6.01 2.19
C GLY A 56 6.34 6.04 2.64
N VAL A 57 7.17 5.10 2.16
CA VAL A 57 8.62 5.06 2.45
C VAL A 57 9.32 6.31 1.91
N GLN A 58 9.00 6.73 0.69
CA GLN A 58 9.58 7.93 0.11
C GLN A 58 9.17 9.20 0.86
N GLY A 59 7.91 9.30 1.27
CA GLY A 59 7.41 10.35 2.16
C GLY A 59 8.17 10.39 3.48
N PHE A 60 8.34 9.23 4.13
CA PHE A 60 9.10 9.14 5.38
C PHE A 60 10.58 9.57 5.21
N LEU A 61 11.24 9.14 4.14
CA LEU A 61 12.61 9.55 3.85
C LEU A 61 12.73 11.05 3.56
N SER A 62 11.72 11.65 2.90
CA SER A 62 11.66 13.10 2.71
C SER A 62 11.44 13.85 4.03
N LEU A 63 10.69 13.27 4.97
CA LEU A 63 10.51 13.86 6.28
C LEU A 63 11.84 13.94 7.03
N ARG A 64 12.72 12.95 6.89
CA ARG A 64 14.08 12.99 7.47
C ARG A 64 14.85 14.21 7.01
N SER A 65 14.81 14.57 5.72
CA SER A 65 15.54 15.75 5.24
C SER A 65 14.94 17.03 5.81
N VAL A 66 13.60 17.16 5.82
CA VAL A 66 12.89 18.31 6.41
C VAL A 66 13.20 18.48 7.89
N VAL A 67 13.13 17.39 8.67
CA VAL A 67 13.48 17.38 10.09
C VAL A 67 14.94 17.79 10.26
N SER A 68 15.84 17.21 9.47
CA SER A 68 17.26 17.54 9.55
C SER A 68 17.53 19.00 9.21
N GLU A 69 16.89 19.55 8.18
CA GLU A 69 16.96 20.98 7.79
C GLU A 69 16.49 21.88 8.93
N ARG A 70 15.31 21.56 9.50
CA ARG A 70 14.70 22.34 10.59
C ARG A 70 15.57 22.40 11.84
N TRP A 71 16.32 21.33 12.12
CA TRP A 71 17.19 21.22 13.30
C TRP A 71 18.66 21.54 13.03
N ARG A 72 19.03 22.06 11.84
CA ARG A 72 20.41 22.52 11.56
C ARG A 72 20.81 23.80 12.30
N GLY A 73 19.89 24.45 13.01
CA GLY A 73 20.12 25.72 13.71
C GLY A 73 19.65 25.72 15.17
N GLN A 74 19.77 26.87 15.82
CA GLN A 74 19.16 27.13 17.12
C GLN A 74 17.68 27.50 16.93
N PRO A 75 16.77 27.04 17.81
CA PRO A 75 17.03 26.17 18.95
C PRO A 75 17.28 24.72 18.51
N THR A 76 18.27 24.10 19.12
CA THR A 76 18.52 22.66 18.98
C THR A 76 17.34 21.87 19.58
N VAL A 77 17.21 20.59 19.19
CA VAL A 77 16.19 19.68 19.77
C VAL A 77 16.19 19.72 21.30
N LEU A 78 17.37 19.80 21.92
CA LEU A 78 17.52 19.90 23.38
C LEU A 78 16.99 21.21 23.96
N GLU A 79 17.21 22.32 23.27
CA GLU A 79 16.71 23.64 23.70
C GLU A 79 15.19 23.72 23.55
N GLU A 80 14.64 23.19 22.47
CA GLU A 80 13.19 23.12 22.26
C GLU A 80 12.50 22.28 23.35
N VAL A 81 13.04 21.07 23.63
CA VAL A 81 12.51 20.20 24.69
C VAL A 81 12.58 20.86 26.07
N ARG A 82 13.64 21.63 26.35
CA ARG A 82 13.77 22.40 27.59
C ARG A 82 12.80 23.59 27.63
N GLY A 83 12.53 24.24 26.50
CA GLY A 83 11.55 25.31 26.36
C GLY A 83 10.11 24.83 26.59
N SER A 84 9.71 23.73 25.96
CA SER A 84 8.35 23.17 26.12
C SER A 84 8.05 22.79 27.57
N ARG A 85 9.02 22.22 28.29
CA ARG A 85 8.86 21.87 29.71
C ARG A 85 8.74 23.09 30.63
N ARG A 86 9.30 24.23 30.24
CA ARG A 86 9.14 25.48 31.00
C ARG A 86 7.74 26.06 30.81
N HIS A 87 7.14 25.89 29.64
CA HIS A 87 5.77 26.36 29.38
C HIS A 87 4.68 25.52 30.08
N GLU A 88 4.92 24.24 30.34
CA GLU A 88 3.99 23.40 31.15
C GLU A 88 3.97 23.78 32.64
N GLY A 89 5.03 24.41 33.16
CA GLY A 89 5.14 24.78 34.57
C GLY A 89 4.65 26.18 34.91
N ASP A 90 4.37 27.03 33.92
CA ASP A 90 4.13 28.47 34.09
C ASP A 90 2.68 28.87 33.79
N GLN A 91 1.76 27.90 33.81
CA GLN A 91 0.34 28.16 33.70
C GLN A 91 -0.15 28.71 35.05
N PRO A 92 -0.45 30.02 35.17
CA PRO A 92 -1.00 30.54 36.40
C PRO A 92 -2.41 29.98 36.51
N HIS A 93 -2.69 29.26 37.60
CA HIS A 93 -4.04 29.13 38.10
C HIS A 93 -4.53 30.55 38.37
N SER A 94 -5.26 31.13 37.42
CA SER A 94 -6.02 32.35 37.67
C SER A 94 -7.11 31.99 38.65
N ASP A 95 -6.93 32.40 39.91
CA ASP A 95 -7.96 32.45 40.93
C ASP A 95 -9.21 33.12 40.35
N ILE A 96 -10.27 32.35 40.17
CA ILE A 96 -11.63 32.89 40.04
C ILE A 96 -12.20 32.90 41.47
N GLY A 97 -11.90 33.99 42.18
CA GLY A 97 -12.59 34.37 43.40
C GLY A 97 -13.50 35.57 43.11
N LEU A 98 -14.79 35.30 43.00
CA LEU A 98 -15.88 36.24 43.23
C LEU A 98 -16.83 35.62 44.26
#